data_AF-A0A5N3S682-F1
#
_entry.id   AF-A0A5N3S682-F1
#
_cell.length_a   1.000
_cell.length_b   1.000
_cell.length_c   1.000
_cell.angle_alpha   90.00
_cell.angle_beta   90.00
_cell.angle_gamma   90.00
#
_symmetry.space_group_name_H-M   'P 1'
#
loop_
_entity.id
_entity.type
_entity.pdbx_description
1 polymer ?
#
loop_
_entity_poly.entity_id
_entity_poly.type
_entity_poly.pdbx_seq_one_letter_code
_entity_poly.pdbx_strand_id
1 'polypeptide(L)'
;MESKLKAVGKLCQVEEKQRDRVCQQLDVMRLRHSHLTLQLEQLSALKANVGQSAITTSDLNSASLMNLNRVDQMLQKMLYHHEQEQAVMLAECASIQKQLESKHARVKGLENVLERWRNKQNYQKAQQEQKLVEDIINSRVKRRSL
;
A
#
# COMPACT_ATOMS: atom_id res chain seq x y z
N MET A 1 8.11 -13.37 -30.67
CA MET A 1 7.75 -12.17 -29.88
C MET A 1 6.52 -12.40 -29.00
N GLU A 2 5.50 -13.13 -29.49
CA GLU A 2 4.26 -13.36 -28.75
C GLU A 2 4.42 -14.12 -27.43
N SER A 3 5.30 -15.12 -27.38
CA SER A 3 5.61 -15.85 -26.14
C SER A 3 6.20 -14.94 -25.06
N LYS A 4 7.09 -14.02 -25.45
CA LYS A 4 7.71 -13.03 -24.56
C LYS A 4 6.67 -12.03 -24.01
N LEU A 5 5.77 -11.53 -24.87
CA LEU A 5 4.67 -10.65 -24.45
C LEU A 5 3.70 -11.35 -23.50
N LYS A 6 3.35 -12.61 -23.76
CA LYS A 6 2.53 -13.42 -22.83
C LYS A 6 3.23 -13.63 -21.49
N ALA A 7 4.52 -13.93 -21.48
CA ALA A 7 5.28 -14.15 -20.26
C ALA A 7 5.36 -12.88 -19.40
N VAL A 8 5.71 -11.73 -20.00
CA VAL A 8 5.76 -10.45 -19.27
C VAL A 8 4.36 -10.00 -18.84
N GLY A 9 3.33 -10.28 -19.64
CA GLY A 9 1.93 -9.99 -19.26
C GLY A 9 1.49 -10.76 -18.03
N LYS A 10 1.81 -12.07 -17.97
CA LYS A 10 1.55 -12.89 -16.76
C LYS A 10 2.34 -12.38 -15.55
N LEU A 11 3.60 -11.98 -15.75
CA LEU A 11 4.43 -11.45 -14.68
C LEU A 11 3.88 -10.11 -14.14
N CYS A 12 3.38 -9.23 -15.01
CA CYS A 12 2.69 -8.00 -14.62
C CYS A 12 1.48 -8.28 -13.73
N GLN A 13 0.61 -9.22 -14.13
CA GLN A 13 -0.56 -9.62 -13.35
C GLN A 13 -0.20 -10.18 -11.96
N VAL A 14 0.91 -10.92 -11.86
CA VAL A 14 1.39 -11.44 -10.57
C VAL A 14 1.86 -10.30 -9.69
N GLU A 15 2.64 -9.36 -10.22
CA GLU A 15 3.13 -8.21 -9.47
C GLU A 15 2.00 -7.25 -9.05
N GLU A 16 0.99 -7.04 -9.90
CA GLU A 16 -0.24 -6.30 -9.56
C GLU A 16 -0.96 -6.95 -8.38
N LYS A 17 -1.21 -8.26 -8.43
CA LYS A 17 -1.83 -8.99 -7.30
C LYS A 17 -1.02 -8.87 -6.02
N GLN A 18 0.31 -8.90 -6.12
CA GLN A 18 1.18 -8.73 -4.96
C GLN A 18 1.15 -7.30 -4.41
N ARG A 19 1.05 -6.28 -5.27
CA ARG A 19 0.86 -4.88 -4.88
C ARG A 19 -0.48 -4.72 -4.17
N ASP A 20 -1.55 -5.27 -4.73
CA ASP A 20 -2.90 -5.13 -4.18
C ASP A 20 -3.03 -5.79 -2.79
N ARG A 21 -2.39 -6.95 -2.60
CA ARG A 21 -2.28 -7.59 -1.26
C ARG A 21 -1.57 -6.70 -0.24
N VAL A 22 -0.48 -6.04 -0.63
CA VAL A 22 0.25 -5.12 0.26
C VAL A 22 -0.59 -3.87 0.53
N CYS A 23 -1.35 -3.39 -0.44
CA CYS A 23 -2.29 -2.29 -0.27
C CYS A 23 -3.36 -2.64 0.79
N GLN A 24 -3.99 -3.81 0.67
CA GLN A 24 -4.97 -4.29 1.64
C GLN A 24 -4.38 -4.43 3.05
N GLN A 25 -3.15 -4.93 3.16
CA GLN A 25 -2.44 -5.01 4.45
C GLN A 25 -2.22 -3.61 5.05
N LEU A 26 -1.79 -2.64 4.24
CA LEU A 26 -1.60 -1.26 4.68
C LEU A 26 -2.92 -0.64 5.17
N ASP A 27 -4.03 -0.89 4.47
CA ASP A 27 -5.33 -0.35 4.85
C ASP A 27 -5.82 -0.93 6.18
N VAL A 28 -5.65 -2.23 6.40
CA VAL A 28 -5.96 -2.88 7.69
C VAL A 28 -5.10 -2.30 8.81
N MET A 29 -3.81 -2.06 8.57
CA MET A 29 -2.92 -1.46 9.57
C MET A 29 -3.30 -0.01 9.88
N ARG A 30 -3.70 0.77 8.88
CA ARG A 30 -4.19 2.15 9.08
C ARG A 30 -5.48 2.18 9.89
N LEU A 31 -6.40 1.24 9.65
CA LEU A 31 -7.61 1.10 10.44
C LEU A 31 -7.28 0.75 11.91
N ARG A 32 -6.36 -0.20 12.14
CA ARG A 32 -5.90 -0.53 13.49
C ARG A 32 -5.26 0.67 14.19
N HIS A 33 -4.42 1.42 13.48
CA HIS A 33 -3.81 2.64 14.00
C HIS A 33 -4.88 3.66 14.41
N SER A 34 -5.90 3.89 13.57
CA SER A 34 -6.99 4.80 13.89
C SER A 34 -7.76 4.39 15.16
N HIS A 35 -7.97 3.08 15.35
CA HIS A 35 -8.61 2.55 16.53
C HIS A 35 -7.76 2.76 17.79
N LEU A 36 -6.43 2.51 17.69
CA LEU A 36 -5.50 2.71 18.79
C LEU A 36 -5.41 4.19 19.20
N THR A 37 -5.42 5.11 18.22
CA THR A 37 -5.47 6.56 18.49
C THR A 37 -6.72 6.94 19.28
N LEU A 38 -7.89 6.39 18.92
CA LEU A 38 -9.13 6.63 19.65
C LEU A 38 -9.05 6.09 21.09
N GLN A 39 -8.46 4.91 21.29
CA GLN A 39 -8.27 4.34 22.62
C GLN A 39 -7.33 5.20 23.48
N LEU A 40 -6.24 5.71 22.91
CA LEU A 40 -5.33 6.64 23.58
C LEU A 40 -6.05 7.92 24.01
N GLU A 41 -6.87 8.48 23.13
CA GLU A 41 -7.67 9.67 23.43
C GLU A 41 -8.63 9.40 24.61
N GLN A 42 -9.34 8.27 24.59
CA GLN A 42 -10.24 7.85 25.67
C GLN A 42 -9.50 7.63 27.00
N LEU A 43 -8.33 6.98 26.98
CA LEU A 43 -7.49 6.78 28.16
C LEU A 43 -6.97 8.11 28.73
N SER A 44 -6.57 9.04 27.86
CA SER A 44 -6.10 10.36 28.26
C SER A 44 -7.23 11.18 28.93
N ALA A 45 -8.44 11.13 28.37
CA ALA A 45 -9.62 11.76 28.93
C ALA A 45 -9.99 11.14 30.28
N LEU A 46 -9.94 9.81 30.39
CA LEU A 46 -10.23 9.10 31.64
C LEU A 46 -9.21 9.47 32.74
N LYS A 47 -7.93 9.59 32.39
CA LYS A 47 -6.89 10.06 33.32
C LYS A 47 -7.14 11.49 33.80
N ALA A 48 -7.51 12.40 32.89
CA ALA A 48 -7.86 13.77 33.24
C ALA A 48 -9.06 13.84 34.22
N ASN A 49 -10.09 13.02 33.96
CA ASN A 49 -11.28 12.94 34.81
C ASN A 49 -11.00 12.35 36.20
N VAL A 50 -10.11 11.35 36.30
CA VAL A 50 -9.67 10.79 37.58
C VAL A 50 -8.91 11.84 38.40
N GLY A 51 -8.04 12.62 37.76
CA GLY A 51 -7.33 13.74 38.39
C GLY A 51 -8.28 14.81 38.93
N GLN A 52 -9.30 15.19 38.15
CA GLN A 52 -10.31 16.16 38.58
C GLN A 52 -11.17 15.64 39.74
N SER A 53 -11.57 14.36 39.69
CA SER A 53 -12.39 13.72 40.71
C SER A 53 -11.66 13.59 42.06
N ALA A 54 -10.33 13.42 42.02
CA ALA A 54 -9.49 13.40 43.21
C ALA A 54 -9.42 14.78 43.92
N ILE A 55 -9.57 15.88 43.19
CA ILE A 55 -9.51 17.26 43.72
C ILE A 55 -10.85 17.69 44.31
N THR A 56 -11.97 17.19 43.77
CA THR A 56 -13.33 17.63 44.16
C THR A 56 -13.98 16.79 45.27
N THR A 57 -13.35 15.71 45.72
CA THR A 57 -13.92 14.82 46.74
C THR A 57 -13.64 15.35 48.15
N SER A 58 -14.70 15.72 48.88
CA SER A 58 -14.61 16.38 50.20
C SER A 58 -14.20 15.45 51.35
N ASP A 59 -14.45 14.14 51.23
CA ASP A 59 -14.13 13.13 52.25
C ASP A 59 -13.15 12.08 51.69
N LEU A 60 -11.87 12.43 51.67
CA LEU A 60 -10.79 11.53 51.26
C LEU A 60 -10.44 10.58 52.40
N ASN A 61 -10.92 9.33 52.30
CA ASN A 61 -10.46 8.26 53.17
C ASN A 61 -9.17 7.59 52.61
N SER A 62 -8.39 6.93 53.47
CA SER A 62 -7.13 6.27 53.10
C SER A 62 -7.29 5.24 51.98
N ALA A 63 -8.39 4.50 51.96
CA ALA A 63 -8.67 3.50 50.92
C ALA A 63 -8.93 4.15 49.56
N SER A 64 -9.65 5.27 49.52
CA SER A 64 -9.92 6.07 48.33
C SER A 64 -8.62 6.64 47.73
N LEU A 65 -7.71 7.14 48.57
CA LEU A 65 -6.40 7.62 48.12
C LEU A 65 -5.52 6.50 47.55
N MET A 66 -5.49 5.33 48.19
CA MET A 66 -4.75 4.17 47.67
C MET A 66 -5.33 3.66 46.35
N ASN A 67 -6.67 3.64 46.23
CA ASN A 67 -7.36 3.24 45.00
C ASN A 67 -7.09 4.22 43.85
N LEU A 68 -7.15 5.54 44.11
CA LEU A 68 -6.83 6.56 43.13
C LEU A 68 -5.38 6.43 42.64
N ASN A 69 -4.42 6.24 43.54
CA ASN A 69 -3.02 6.04 43.18
C ASN A 69 -2.83 4.76 42.35
N ARG A 70 -3.49 3.65 42.72
CA ARG A 70 -3.45 2.42 41.93
C ARG A 70 -4.04 2.59 40.52
N VAL A 71 -5.16 3.30 40.40
CA VAL A 71 -5.80 3.60 39.11
C VAL A 71 -4.91 4.51 38.27
N ASP A 72 -4.33 5.57 38.84
CA ASP A 72 -3.42 6.48 38.13
C ASP A 72 -2.17 5.75 37.62
N GLN A 73 -1.53 4.92 38.45
CA GLN A 73 -0.41 4.09 38.02
C GLN A 73 -0.80 3.12 36.90
N MET A 74 -1.99 2.53 36.95
CA MET A 74 -2.48 1.64 35.91
C MET A 74 -2.72 2.39 34.60
N LEU A 75 -3.36 3.56 34.65
CA LEU A 75 -3.61 4.40 33.48
C LEU A 75 -2.31 4.91 32.87
N GLN A 76 -1.35 5.32 33.70
CA GLN A 76 -0.03 5.75 33.24
C GLN A 76 0.71 4.63 32.49
N LYS A 77 0.67 3.41 33.02
CA LYS A 77 1.28 2.24 32.36
C LYS A 77 0.57 1.91 31.05
N MET A 78 -0.78 1.94 31.03
CA MET A 78 -1.54 1.68 29.81
C MET A 78 -1.28 2.73 28.74
N LEU A 79 -1.26 4.02 29.09
CA LEU A 79 -0.93 5.10 28.15
C LEU A 79 0.45 4.91 27.55
N TYR A 80 1.47 4.69 28.38
CA TYR A 80 2.84 4.47 27.89
C TYR A 80 2.93 3.27 26.95
N HIS A 81 2.26 2.17 27.28
CA HIS A 81 2.22 0.99 26.43
C HIS A 81 1.56 1.27 25.07
N HIS A 82 0.40 1.93 25.07
CA HIS A 82 -0.34 2.23 23.83
C HIS A 82 0.41 3.27 22.97
N GLU A 83 1.10 4.23 23.58
CA GLU A 83 1.99 5.17 22.86
C GLU A 83 3.14 4.43 22.17
N GLN A 84 3.76 3.47 22.85
CA GLN A 84 4.81 2.64 22.27
C GLN A 84 4.27 1.75 21.13
N GLU A 85 3.12 1.12 21.32
CA GLU A 85 2.45 0.34 20.27
C GLU A 85 2.08 1.20 19.06
N GLN A 86 1.63 2.44 19.28
CA GLN A 86 1.33 3.38 18.21
C GLN A 86 2.59 3.74 17.43
N ALA A 87 3.70 4.01 18.12
CA ALA A 87 4.98 4.32 17.47
C ALA A 87 5.49 3.15 16.62
N VAL A 88 5.40 1.91 17.14
CA VAL A 88 5.75 0.70 16.38
C VAL A 88 4.85 0.55 15.16
N MET A 89 3.54 0.71 15.33
CA MET A 89 2.58 0.58 14.24
C MET A 89 2.78 1.62 13.13
N LEU A 90 3.12 2.86 13.50
CA LEU A 90 3.49 3.92 12.55
C LEU A 90 4.75 3.56 11.76
N ALA A 91 5.78 3.02 12.43
CA ALA A 91 6.99 2.57 11.76
C ALA A 91 6.72 1.41 10.79
N GLU A 92 5.86 0.47 11.17
CA GLU A 92 5.41 -0.63 10.31
C GLU A 92 4.62 -0.11 9.10
N CYS A 93 3.70 0.84 9.30
CA CYS A 93 2.96 1.47 8.21
C CYS A 93 3.90 2.16 7.21
N ALA A 94 4.88 2.90 7.70
CA ALA A 94 5.89 3.56 6.85
C ALA A 94 6.73 2.55 6.07
N SER A 95 7.12 1.44 6.70
CA SER A 95 7.85 0.35 6.06
C SER A 95 7.03 -0.31 4.94
N ILE A 96 5.77 -0.65 5.22
CA ILE A 96 4.85 -1.25 4.24
C ILE A 96 4.58 -0.28 3.09
N GLN A 97 4.42 1.02 3.39
CA GLN A 97 4.23 2.04 2.36
C GLN A 97 5.43 2.12 1.41
N LYS A 98 6.66 2.08 1.94
CA LYS A 98 7.88 2.03 1.11
C LYS A 98 7.94 0.77 0.25
N GLN A 99 7.50 -0.38 0.77
CA GLN A 99 7.40 -1.60 -0.01
C GLN A 99 6.35 -1.47 -1.13
N LEU A 100 5.21 -0.85 -0.85
CA LEU A 100 4.15 -0.60 -1.83
C LEU A 100 4.65 0.30 -2.96
N GLU A 101 5.38 1.37 -2.65
CA GLU A 101 6.00 2.27 -3.63
C GLU A 101 6.98 1.51 -4.53
N SER A 102 7.84 0.67 -3.95
CA SER A 102 8.77 -0.16 -4.72
C SER A 102 8.03 -1.14 -5.65
N LYS A 103 6.95 -1.78 -5.18
CA LYS A 103 6.14 -2.68 -6.00
C LYS A 103 5.41 -1.93 -7.10
N HIS A 104 4.89 -0.73 -6.81
CA HIS A 104 4.24 0.12 -7.80
C HIS A 104 5.23 0.53 -8.92
N ALA A 105 6.45 0.93 -8.55
CA ALA A 105 7.50 1.23 -9.52
C ALA A 105 7.85 0.01 -10.40
N ARG A 106 7.86 -1.19 -9.81
CA ARG A 106 8.10 -2.44 -10.56
C ARG A 106 6.99 -2.76 -11.56
N VAL A 107 5.73 -2.63 -11.16
CA VAL A 107 4.56 -2.81 -12.06
C VAL A 107 4.64 -1.82 -13.22
N LYS A 108 4.86 -0.54 -12.93
CA LYS A 108 5.01 0.50 -13.95
C LYS A 108 6.16 0.22 -14.93
N GLY A 109 7.28 -0.31 -14.41
CA GLY A 109 8.39 -0.75 -15.25
C GLY A 109 8.01 -1.87 -16.23
N LEU A 110 7.21 -2.84 -15.79
CA LEU A 110 6.73 -3.95 -16.61
C LEU A 110 5.71 -3.49 -17.65
N GLU A 111 4.79 -2.60 -17.27
CA GLU A 111 3.83 -1.97 -18.19
C GLU A 111 4.55 -1.23 -19.32
N ASN A 112 5.58 -0.45 -19.00
CA ASN A 112 6.40 0.25 -19.99
C ASN A 112 7.10 -0.72 -20.96
N VAL A 113 7.62 -1.85 -20.45
CA VAL A 113 8.24 -2.88 -21.30
C VAL A 113 7.20 -3.54 -22.21
N LEU A 114 6.01 -3.84 -21.68
CA LEU A 114 4.91 -4.40 -22.47
C LEU A 114 4.50 -3.47 -23.60
N GLU A 115 4.36 -2.18 -23.31
CA GLU A 115 4.00 -1.17 -24.31
C GLU A 115 5.08 -1.07 -25.40
N ARG A 116 6.35 -0.96 -25.01
CA ARG A 116 7.48 -0.94 -25.97
C ARG A 116 7.49 -2.16 -26.88
N TRP A 117 7.24 -3.35 -26.31
CA TRP A 117 7.26 -4.59 -27.09
C TRP A 117 6.03 -4.75 -27.98
N ARG A 118 4.86 -4.27 -27.56
CA ARG A 118 3.66 -4.19 -28.42
C ARG A 118 3.90 -3.25 -29.60
N ASN A 119 4.46 -2.07 -29.36
CA ASN A 119 4.78 -1.12 -30.43
C ASN A 119 5.79 -1.70 -31.42
N LYS A 120 6.83 -2.39 -30.92
CA LYS A 120 7.79 -3.09 -31.78
C LYS A 120 7.14 -4.20 -32.60
N GLN A 121 6.22 -4.98 -32.01
CA GLN A 121 5.50 -6.03 -32.75
C GLN A 121 4.59 -5.43 -33.83
N ASN A 122 3.85 -4.37 -33.52
CA ASN A 122 2.96 -3.70 -34.46
C ASN A 122 3.74 -3.09 -35.62
N TYR A 123 4.87 -2.46 -35.34
CA TYR A 123 5.77 -1.95 -36.36
C TYR A 123 6.29 -3.06 -37.28
N GLN A 124 6.71 -4.19 -36.72
CA GLN A 124 7.17 -5.35 -37.51
C GLN A 124 6.07 -5.93 -38.40
N LYS A 125 4.83 -6.01 -37.90
CA LYS A 125 3.68 -6.45 -38.69
C LYS A 125 3.39 -5.48 -39.84
N ALA A 126 3.32 -4.19 -39.56
CA ALA A 126 3.09 -3.15 -40.58
C ALA A 126 4.18 -3.17 -41.66
N GLN A 127 5.45 -3.36 -41.27
CA GLN A 127 6.56 -3.46 -42.22
C GLN A 127 6.46 -4.72 -43.12
N GLN A 128 6.00 -5.84 -42.58
CA GLN A 128 5.77 -7.07 -43.37
C GLN A 128 4.61 -6.91 -44.34
N GLU A 129 3.50 -6.30 -43.89
CA GLU A 129 2.34 -5.99 -44.74
C GLU A 129 2.72 -5.03 -45.86
N GLN A 130 3.50 -3.98 -45.57
CA GLN A 130 3.99 -3.04 -46.57
C GLN A 130 4.85 -3.73 -47.63
N LYS A 131 5.80 -4.58 -47.22
CA LYS A 131 6.61 -5.37 -48.17
C LYS A 131 5.76 -6.27 -49.06
N LEU A 132 4.78 -6.96 -48.49
CA LEU A 132 3.84 -7.79 -49.25
C LEU A 132 3.09 -6.98 -50.31
N VAL A 133 2.62 -5.78 -49.96
CA VAL A 133 1.96 -4.87 -50.90
C VAL A 133 2.92 -4.42 -52.01
N GLU A 134 4.15 -4.03 -51.65
CA GLU A 134 5.19 -3.65 -52.61
C GLU A 134 5.51 -4.80 -53.58
N ASP A 135 5.65 -6.04 -53.08
CA ASP A 135 5.90 -7.22 -53.91
C ASP A 135 4.73 -7.53 -54.86
N ILE A 136 3.48 -7.34 -54.41
CA ILE A 136 2.28 -7.47 -55.25
C ILE A 136 2.28 -6.40 -56.35
N ILE A 137 2.63 -5.16 -56.03
CA ILE A 137 2.70 -4.08 -57.02
C ILE A 137 3.82 -4.38 -58.04
N ASN A 138 5.01 -4.72 -57.56
CA ASN A 138 6.17 -5.02 -58.40
C ASN A 138 5.91 -6.21 -59.34
N SER A 139 5.28 -7.28 -58.86
CA SER A 139 4.90 -8.43 -59.68
C SER A 139 3.85 -8.08 -60.75
N ARG A 140 2.89 -7.20 -60.43
CA ARG A 140 1.90 -6.69 -61.40
C ARG A 140 2.55 -5.80 -62.47
N VAL A 141 3.46 -4.92 -62.08
CA VAL A 141 4.19 -4.04 -63.02
C VAL A 141 5.04 -4.89 -63.97
N LYS A 142 5.81 -5.86 -63.45
CA LYS A 142 6.62 -6.77 -64.28
C LYS A 142 5.80 -7.56 -65.30
N ARG A 143 4.56 -7.95 -64.96
CA ARG A 143 3.64 -8.63 -65.89
C ARG A 143 3.05 -7.72 -66.98
N ARG A 144 3.02 -6.40 -66.78
CA ARG A 144 2.53 -5.43 -67.78
C ARG A 144 3.62 -4.93 -68.73
N SER A 145 4.89 -5.06 -68.35
CA SER A 145 6.05 -4.69 -69.16
C SER A 145 6.57 -5.81 -70.08
N LEU A 146 5.96 -7.00 -69.99
CA LEU A 146 6.13 -8.13 -70.91
C LEU A 146 4.95 -8.15 -71.88
#